data_AF-A0A081BSG5-F1
#
_entry.id   AF-A0A081BSG5-F1
#
_cell.length_a   1.000
_cell.length_b   1.000
_cell.length_c   1.000
_cell.angle_alpha   90.00
_cell.angle_beta   90.00
_cell.angle_gamma   90.00
#
_symmetry.space_group_name_H-M   'P 1'
#
loop_
_entity.id
_entity.type
_entity.pdbx_description
1 polymer ?
#
loop_
_entity_poly.entity_id
_entity_poly.type
_entity_poly.pdbx_seq_one_letter_code
_entity_poly.pdbx_strand_id
1 'polypeptide(L)'
;MQHWKGIQKAKHLECDRGSVTNSYGKFFAEPFERGFGTTVGHSLRRVLLSSLLGGAITGIKIAGVHDEFSPIPGVVDETMNVLLNVKSLRYKILDNETFEQPVIFLLDAKNSKDHEVIVKASDIQVDHAKLKILNPELPLFTLKPKSAVHVEFRFESGRGYVPANLFRRRNGQEEGMICLDAMFSPVTEVSFFVEPTRIGRRIDFDKLTLEVWTDGSMSPAEAVGQSAKILAQHLAGMITFEEEPEEEIAEVEEEDSINEHLFRSVDELELSVRSNNCLKNADIRTIGELVQKTDAEMLKTRNFGKKSLNEIKAILTEMGLSLGMKLENFPRTPKEQEEED
;
A
#
# COMPACT_ATOMS: atom_id res chain seq x y z
N MET A 1 4.74 32.12 -0.30
CA MET A 1 4.70 31.58 1.08
C MET A 1 4.55 30.08 1.01
N GLN A 2 5.65 29.33 1.04
CA GLN A 2 5.66 27.87 0.98
C GLN A 2 5.86 27.35 2.41
N HIS A 3 4.81 27.46 3.24
CA HIS A 3 4.86 27.06 4.66
C HIS A 3 4.78 25.53 4.90
N TRP A 4 4.76 24.74 3.82
CA TRP A 4 4.61 23.28 3.84
C TRP A 4 5.88 22.53 3.42
N LYS A 5 6.92 23.25 2.98
CA LYS A 5 8.26 22.69 2.74
C LYS A 5 8.84 22.24 4.09
N GLY A 6 8.71 20.95 4.39
CA GLY A 6 9.17 20.35 5.64
C GLY A 6 8.21 19.34 6.28
N ILE A 7 7.02 19.11 5.71
CA ILE A 7 6.15 18.00 6.11
C ILE A 7 6.70 16.71 5.49
N GLN A 8 7.13 15.78 6.33
CA GLN A 8 7.61 14.49 5.85
C GLN A 8 6.44 13.67 5.30
N LYS A 9 6.55 13.24 4.05
CA LYS A 9 5.61 12.31 3.42
C LYS A 9 6.11 10.88 3.64
N ALA A 10 5.20 9.95 3.90
CA ALA A 10 5.56 8.54 4.03
C ALA A 10 6.12 8.01 2.72
N LYS A 11 7.12 7.13 2.82
CA LYS A 11 7.59 6.36 1.66
C LYS A 11 6.48 5.42 1.19
N HIS A 12 6.67 4.82 0.02
CA HIS A 12 5.72 3.89 -0.60
C HIS A 12 5.19 2.86 0.42
N LEU A 13 3.92 2.49 0.28
CA LEU A 13 3.32 1.44 1.11
C LEU A 13 4.09 0.14 0.95
N GLU A 14 4.77 -0.28 2.01
CA GLU A 14 5.48 -1.54 2.05
C GLU A 14 4.52 -2.67 2.47
N CYS A 15 4.73 -3.84 1.90
CA CYS A 15 3.90 -5.01 2.12
C CYS A 15 4.75 -6.08 2.80
N ASP A 16 4.27 -6.61 3.93
CA ASP A 16 4.90 -7.75 4.59
C ASP A 16 4.66 -9.01 3.76
N ARG A 17 5.58 -9.26 2.82
CA ARG A 17 5.53 -10.38 1.85
C ARG A 17 5.39 -11.75 2.51
N GLY A 18 5.77 -11.91 3.79
CA GLY A 18 5.60 -13.16 4.52
C GLY A 18 4.15 -13.46 4.93
N SER A 19 3.31 -12.43 4.98
CA SER A 19 1.92 -12.50 5.46
C SER A 19 0.87 -12.52 4.35
N VAL A 20 1.27 -12.19 3.12
CA VAL A 20 0.31 -11.98 2.01
C VAL A 20 -0.27 -13.30 1.54
N THR A 21 -1.60 -13.36 1.59
CA THR A 21 -2.40 -14.37 0.91
C THR A 21 -3.36 -13.69 -0.07
N ASN A 22 -4.13 -14.47 -0.82
CA ASN A 22 -5.16 -13.90 -1.70
C ASN A 22 -6.28 -13.16 -0.95
N SER A 23 -6.44 -13.40 0.35
CA SER A 23 -7.53 -12.88 1.18
C SER A 23 -7.07 -12.09 2.41
N TYR A 24 -5.76 -11.96 2.64
CA TYR A 24 -5.19 -11.22 3.76
C TYR A 24 -3.87 -10.55 3.38
N GLY A 25 -3.66 -9.32 3.81
CA GLY A 25 -2.39 -8.62 3.65
C GLY A 25 -2.13 -7.63 4.77
N LYS A 26 -0.86 -7.57 5.19
CA LYS A 26 -0.36 -6.60 6.15
C LYS A 26 0.57 -5.60 5.46
N PHE A 27 0.24 -4.32 5.62
CA PHE A 27 0.92 -3.21 4.97
C PHE A 27 1.39 -2.21 6.01
N PHE A 28 2.52 -1.56 5.76
CA PHE A 28 3.02 -0.52 6.63
C PHE A 28 3.54 0.66 5.81
N ALA A 29 3.38 1.86 6.37
CA ALA A 29 3.86 3.09 5.77
C ALA A 29 4.45 3.98 6.86
N GLU A 30 5.67 4.44 6.62
CA GLU A 30 6.42 5.35 7.46
C GLU A 30 7.42 6.15 6.59
N PRO A 31 7.88 7.32 7.04
CA PRO A 31 7.37 8.11 8.18
C PRO A 31 6.10 8.90 7.84
N PHE A 32 5.16 8.93 8.78
CA PHE A 32 4.14 9.99 8.82
C PHE A 32 4.50 11.04 9.86
N GLU A 33 4.17 12.31 9.60
CA GLU A 33 4.13 13.31 10.66
C GLU A 33 3.22 12.88 11.81
N ARG A 34 3.51 13.38 13.01
CA ARG A 34 2.74 13.05 14.20
C ARG A 34 1.24 13.30 14.00
N GLY A 35 0.43 12.27 14.20
CA GLY A 35 -1.03 12.32 14.05
C GLY A 35 -1.53 12.02 12.62
N PHE A 36 -0.67 12.10 11.60
CA PHE A 36 -1.06 11.74 10.23
C PHE A 36 -1.30 10.25 10.08
N GLY A 37 -0.58 9.39 10.81
CA GLY A 37 -0.82 7.93 10.78
C GLY A 37 -2.28 7.60 11.14
N THR A 38 -2.82 8.26 12.16
CA THR A 38 -4.23 8.08 12.57
C THR A 38 -5.21 8.62 11.53
N THR A 39 -4.91 9.77 10.94
CA THR A 39 -5.76 10.43 9.94
C THR A 39 -5.85 9.61 8.66
N VAL A 40 -4.71 9.17 8.15
CA VAL A 40 -4.60 8.31 6.96
C VAL A 40 -5.21 6.94 7.23
N GLY A 41 -4.92 6.33 8.38
CA GLY A 41 -5.47 5.03 8.78
C GLY A 41 -7.00 5.01 8.85
N HIS A 42 -7.61 6.00 9.51
CA HIS A 42 -9.08 6.12 9.54
C HIS A 42 -9.68 6.37 8.16
N SER A 43 -9.06 7.23 7.37
CA SER A 43 -9.55 7.58 6.03
C SER A 43 -9.52 6.37 5.10
N LEU A 44 -8.40 5.66 5.04
CA LEU A 44 -8.26 4.43 4.26
C LEU A 44 -9.23 3.35 4.74
N ARG A 45 -9.36 3.13 6.05
CA ARG A 45 -10.32 2.15 6.60
C ARG A 45 -11.75 2.42 6.13
N ARG A 46 -12.18 3.68 6.11
CA ARG A 46 -13.53 4.04 5.63
C ARG A 46 -13.68 3.72 4.15
N VAL A 47 -12.72 4.13 3.32
CA VAL A 47 -12.78 3.92 1.86
C VAL A 47 -12.75 2.44 1.51
N LEU A 48 -11.88 1.66 2.17
CA LEU A 48 -11.75 0.21 2.01
C LEU A 48 -13.08 -0.51 2.24
N LEU A 49 -13.83 -0.13 3.29
CA LEU A 49 -15.07 -0.79 3.66
C LEU A 49 -16.30 -0.32 2.87
N SER A 50 -16.27 0.87 2.24
CA SER A 50 -17.47 1.48 1.65
C SER A 50 -17.42 1.79 0.16
N SER A 51 -16.22 2.00 -0.41
CA SER A 51 -16.10 2.70 -1.71
C SER A 51 -15.50 1.85 -2.82
N LEU A 52 -15.02 0.65 -2.50
CA LEU A 52 -14.57 -0.31 -3.49
C LEU A 52 -15.75 -0.91 -4.25
N LEU A 53 -15.54 -1.16 -5.53
CA LEU A 53 -16.52 -1.78 -6.40
C LEU A 53 -16.56 -3.29 -6.12
N GLY A 54 -17.76 -3.83 -5.96
CA GLY A 54 -17.97 -5.27 -5.85
C GLY A 54 -19.33 -5.68 -6.41
N GLY A 55 -19.59 -6.98 -6.41
CA GLY A 55 -20.79 -7.58 -6.97
C GLY A 55 -21.57 -8.38 -5.94
N ALA A 56 -22.89 -8.32 -6.00
CA ALA A 56 -23.76 -9.05 -5.10
C ALA A 56 -25.11 -9.39 -5.74
N ILE A 57 -25.78 -10.41 -5.21
CA ILE A 57 -27.18 -10.70 -5.54
C ILE A 57 -28.09 -9.75 -4.77
N THR A 58 -28.88 -8.96 -5.51
CA THR A 58 -29.83 -7.98 -4.96
C THR A 58 -31.26 -8.50 -4.94
N GLY A 59 -31.54 -9.61 -5.61
CA GLY A 59 -32.85 -10.24 -5.60
C GLY A 59 -32.83 -11.67 -6.09
N ILE A 60 -33.83 -12.42 -5.69
CA ILE A 60 -34.03 -13.81 -6.07
C ILE A 60 -35.50 -14.06 -6.34
N LYS A 61 -35.80 -14.76 -7.43
CA LYS A 61 -37.14 -15.19 -7.80
C LYS A 61 -37.14 -16.70 -7.93
N ILE A 62 -37.98 -17.35 -7.13
CA ILE A 62 -38.06 -18.81 -7.07
C ILE A 62 -39.46 -19.21 -7.52
N ALA A 63 -39.55 -20.16 -8.46
CA ALA A 63 -40.84 -20.61 -8.97
C ALA A 63 -41.73 -21.16 -7.85
N GLY A 64 -42.94 -20.61 -7.71
CA GLY A 64 -43.91 -21.03 -6.68
C GLY A 64 -43.70 -20.44 -5.29
N VAL A 65 -42.80 -19.47 -5.13
CA VAL A 65 -42.55 -18.76 -3.86
C VAL A 65 -42.87 -17.28 -4.05
N HIS A 66 -43.68 -16.73 -3.15
CA HIS A 66 -44.15 -15.34 -3.25
C HIS A 66 -43.45 -14.40 -2.26
N ASP A 67 -42.99 -14.95 -1.14
CA ASP A 67 -42.33 -14.21 -0.05
C ASP A 67 -41.26 -15.08 0.62
N GLU A 68 -40.43 -14.44 1.42
CA GLU A 68 -39.30 -15.04 2.15
C GLU A 68 -39.70 -16.05 3.25
N PHE A 69 -40.99 -16.14 3.60
CA PHE A 69 -41.49 -17.02 4.66
C PHE A 69 -42.15 -18.29 4.11
N SER A 70 -42.52 -18.28 2.83
CA SER A 70 -43.15 -19.39 2.14
C SER A 70 -42.14 -20.50 1.87
N PRO A 71 -42.48 -21.78 2.12
CA PRO A 71 -41.59 -22.90 1.83
C PRO A 71 -41.39 -23.07 0.31
N ILE A 72 -40.20 -23.47 -0.10
CA ILE A 72 -39.90 -23.72 -1.51
C ILE A 72 -40.36 -25.14 -1.89
N PRO A 73 -41.29 -25.30 -2.86
CA PRO A 73 -41.72 -26.62 -3.32
C PRO A 73 -40.54 -27.46 -3.82
N GLY A 74 -40.40 -28.68 -3.30
CA GLY A 74 -39.35 -29.61 -3.75
C GLY A 74 -37.97 -29.41 -3.12
N VAL A 75 -37.81 -28.44 -2.22
CA VAL A 75 -36.58 -28.20 -1.43
C VAL A 75 -36.78 -28.70 0.00
N VAL A 76 -35.70 -29.14 0.64
CA VAL A 76 -35.66 -29.58 2.04
C VAL A 76 -35.46 -28.38 2.98
N ASP A 77 -34.53 -27.50 2.64
CA ASP A 77 -34.17 -26.31 3.39
C ASP A 77 -35.28 -25.25 3.44
N GLU A 78 -35.31 -24.49 4.54
CA GLU A 78 -36.15 -23.30 4.68
C GLU A 78 -35.66 -22.16 3.79
N THR A 79 -36.59 -21.38 3.26
CA THR A 79 -36.32 -20.25 2.34
C THR A 79 -35.29 -19.30 2.92
N MET A 80 -35.41 -18.91 4.19
CA MET A 80 -34.46 -18.01 4.85
C MET A 80 -33.01 -18.54 4.80
N ASN A 81 -32.80 -19.84 5.00
CA ASN A 81 -31.47 -20.46 4.92
C ASN A 81 -30.93 -20.42 3.49
N VAL A 82 -31.81 -20.67 2.50
CA VAL A 82 -31.45 -20.53 1.09
C VAL A 82 -31.03 -19.10 0.78
N LEU A 83 -31.76 -18.09 1.24
CA LEU A 83 -31.43 -16.68 1.06
C LEU A 83 -30.06 -16.34 1.70
N LEU A 84 -29.77 -16.84 2.90
CA LEU A 84 -28.49 -16.62 3.58
C LEU A 84 -27.31 -17.30 2.84
N ASN A 85 -27.51 -18.50 2.31
CA ASN A 85 -26.51 -19.19 1.49
C ASN A 85 -26.24 -18.41 0.20
N VAL A 86 -27.29 -17.91 -0.47
CA VAL A 86 -27.16 -17.09 -1.67
C VAL A 86 -26.39 -15.80 -1.39
N LYS A 87 -26.63 -15.14 -0.25
CA LYS A 87 -25.84 -13.96 0.18
C LYS A 87 -24.37 -14.27 0.47
N SER A 88 -24.03 -15.53 0.72
CA SER A 88 -22.66 -15.98 0.99
C SER A 88 -21.88 -16.30 -0.30
N LEU A 89 -22.51 -16.16 -1.47
CA LEU A 89 -21.83 -16.29 -2.75
C LEU A 89 -20.81 -15.16 -2.95
N ARG A 90 -19.66 -15.53 -3.50
CA ARG A 90 -18.54 -14.61 -3.77
C ARG A 90 -18.28 -14.53 -5.26
N TYR A 91 -18.08 -13.32 -5.76
CA TYR A 91 -18.03 -13.04 -7.19
C TYR A 91 -16.77 -12.28 -7.54
N LYS A 92 -16.14 -12.63 -8.66
CA LYS A 92 -15.10 -11.84 -9.29
C LYS A 92 -15.59 -11.36 -10.65
N ILE A 93 -15.69 -10.04 -10.79
CA ILE A 93 -15.95 -9.39 -12.07
C ILE A 93 -14.64 -9.41 -12.86
N LEU A 94 -14.66 -9.96 -14.08
CA LEU A 94 -13.46 -10.16 -14.90
C LEU A 94 -13.22 -9.03 -15.90
N ASP A 95 -14.30 -8.36 -16.33
CA ASP A 95 -14.22 -7.21 -17.22
C ASP A 95 -14.08 -5.91 -16.43
N ASN A 96 -13.43 -4.90 -17.01
CA ASN A 96 -13.39 -3.55 -16.45
C ASN A 96 -14.73 -2.81 -16.65
N GLU A 97 -15.67 -3.40 -17.37
CA GLU A 97 -17.05 -2.92 -17.44
C GLU A 97 -17.78 -3.22 -16.13
N THR A 98 -18.20 -2.16 -15.46
CA THR A 98 -19.19 -2.24 -14.38
C THR A 98 -20.49 -2.76 -14.98
N PHE A 99 -21.22 -3.63 -14.29
CA PHE A 99 -22.58 -3.99 -14.71
C PHE A 99 -23.46 -2.75 -14.50
N GLU A 100 -23.57 -1.91 -15.53
CA GLU A 100 -24.38 -0.68 -15.51
C GLU A 100 -25.87 -1.00 -15.29
N GLN A 101 -26.30 -2.19 -15.72
CA GLN A 101 -27.65 -2.71 -15.53
C GLN A 101 -27.62 -4.04 -14.78
N PRO A 102 -28.67 -4.35 -13.98
CA PRO A 102 -28.81 -5.65 -13.34
C PRO A 102 -28.79 -6.79 -14.37
N VAL A 103 -28.13 -7.89 -14.02
CA VAL A 103 -28.08 -9.11 -14.84
C VAL A 103 -28.83 -10.22 -14.13
N ILE A 104 -29.55 -11.04 -14.89
CA ILE A 104 -30.24 -12.22 -14.37
C ILE A 104 -29.37 -13.45 -14.62
N PHE A 105 -29.06 -14.17 -13.55
CA PHE A 105 -28.47 -15.51 -13.61
C PHE A 105 -29.55 -16.55 -13.36
N LEU A 106 -29.41 -17.71 -14.00
CA LEU A 106 -30.41 -18.78 -13.94
C LEU A 106 -29.84 -20.00 -13.22
N LEU A 107 -30.70 -20.71 -12.50
CA LEU A 107 -30.40 -22.02 -11.96
C LEU A 107 -31.60 -22.93 -12.19
N ASP A 108 -31.35 -23.96 -12.98
CA ASP A 108 -32.29 -25.03 -13.29
C ASP A 108 -31.81 -26.32 -12.65
N ALA A 109 -32.30 -26.63 -11.46
CA ALA A 109 -31.89 -27.81 -10.73
C ALA A 109 -32.98 -28.88 -10.79
N LYS A 110 -32.61 -30.10 -11.19
CA LYS A 110 -33.52 -31.24 -11.29
C LYS A 110 -32.93 -32.46 -10.58
N ASN A 111 -33.69 -33.01 -9.64
CA ASN A 111 -33.34 -34.25 -8.97
C ASN A 111 -34.18 -35.41 -9.53
N SER A 112 -33.55 -36.27 -10.35
CA SER A 112 -34.18 -37.50 -10.85
C SER A 112 -33.85 -38.75 -10.02
N LYS A 113 -33.11 -38.60 -8.91
CA LYS A 113 -32.72 -39.70 -8.03
C LYS A 113 -33.79 -39.95 -6.96
N ASP A 114 -33.73 -41.13 -6.36
CA ASP A 114 -34.59 -41.52 -5.23
C ASP A 114 -34.04 -41.07 -3.85
N HIS A 115 -32.98 -40.25 -3.83
CA HIS A 115 -32.42 -39.64 -2.63
C HIS A 115 -32.23 -38.13 -2.81
N GLU A 116 -32.01 -37.42 -1.70
CA GLU A 116 -31.78 -35.97 -1.68
C GLU A 116 -30.48 -35.58 -2.40
N VAL A 117 -30.48 -34.44 -3.09
CA VAL A 117 -29.31 -33.94 -3.83
C VAL A 117 -29.04 -32.50 -3.45
N ILE A 118 -27.81 -32.23 -3.04
CA ILE A 118 -27.34 -30.87 -2.74
C ILE A 118 -27.09 -30.14 -4.06
N VAL A 119 -27.70 -28.97 -4.19
CA VAL A 119 -27.46 -28.01 -5.27
C VAL A 119 -26.37 -27.04 -4.81
N LYS A 120 -25.35 -26.86 -5.63
CA LYS A 120 -24.17 -26.05 -5.32
C LYS A 120 -24.16 -24.75 -6.13
N ALA A 121 -23.32 -23.81 -5.69
CA ALA A 121 -23.07 -22.57 -6.41
C ALA A 121 -22.54 -22.78 -7.84
N SER A 122 -21.84 -23.90 -8.09
CA SER A 122 -21.41 -24.31 -9.43
C SER A 122 -22.56 -24.55 -10.41
N ASP A 123 -23.77 -24.81 -9.93
CA ASP A 123 -24.95 -25.11 -10.77
C ASP A 123 -25.64 -23.83 -11.28
N ILE A 124 -25.20 -22.65 -10.84
CA ILE A 124 -25.69 -21.36 -11.35
C ILE A 124 -25.10 -21.11 -12.73
N GLN A 125 -25.98 -20.86 -13.71
CA GLN A 125 -25.62 -20.47 -15.05
C GLN A 125 -25.26 -18.98 -15.07
N VAL A 126 -23.98 -18.70 -15.22
CA VAL A 126 -23.43 -17.34 -15.30
C VAL A 126 -22.66 -17.15 -16.61
N ASP A 127 -22.54 -15.89 -17.07
CA ASP A 127 -21.64 -15.55 -18.17
C ASP A 127 -20.19 -15.56 -17.69
N HIS A 128 -19.51 -16.68 -17.91
CA HIS A 128 -18.11 -16.90 -17.51
C HIS A 128 -17.11 -15.95 -18.19
N ALA A 129 -17.49 -15.25 -19.27
CA ALA A 129 -16.64 -14.23 -19.86
C ALA A 129 -16.59 -12.96 -18.99
N LYS A 130 -17.65 -12.67 -18.24
CA LYS A 130 -17.80 -11.44 -17.45
C LYS A 130 -17.62 -11.63 -15.96
N LEU A 131 -17.97 -12.81 -15.45
CA LEU A 131 -18.01 -13.07 -14.02
C LEU A 131 -17.58 -14.50 -13.67
N LYS A 132 -16.90 -14.64 -12.53
CA LYS A 132 -16.53 -15.92 -11.93
C LYS A 132 -17.07 -16.04 -10.51
N ILE A 133 -17.70 -17.16 -10.20
CA ILE A 133 -18.05 -17.55 -8.82
C ILE A 133 -16.79 -18.10 -8.14
N LEU A 134 -16.44 -17.57 -6.97
CA LEU A 134 -15.20 -17.90 -6.26
C LEU A 134 -15.33 -19.07 -5.29
N ASN A 135 -16.55 -19.37 -4.85
CA ASN A 135 -16.87 -20.49 -3.96
C ASN A 135 -17.88 -21.46 -4.62
N PRO A 136 -17.50 -22.14 -5.72
CA PRO A 136 -18.39 -23.04 -6.47
C PRO A 136 -18.91 -24.21 -5.63
N GLU A 137 -18.17 -24.63 -4.59
CA GLU A 137 -18.55 -25.72 -3.70
C GLU A 137 -19.59 -25.34 -2.64
N LEU A 138 -19.97 -24.06 -2.55
CA LEU A 138 -20.94 -23.58 -1.57
C LEU A 138 -22.29 -24.29 -1.80
N PRO A 139 -22.83 -25.01 -0.80
CA PRO A 139 -24.18 -25.57 -0.89
C PRO A 139 -25.21 -24.44 -0.83
N LEU A 140 -26.12 -24.41 -1.79
CA LEU A 140 -27.21 -23.42 -1.82
C LEU A 140 -28.43 -23.97 -1.09
N PHE A 141 -28.86 -25.18 -1.45
CA PHE A 141 -30.01 -25.87 -0.88
C PHE A 141 -30.03 -27.34 -1.32
N THR A 142 -30.92 -28.13 -0.72
CA THR A 142 -31.06 -29.56 -0.96
C THR A 142 -32.41 -29.86 -1.62
N LEU A 143 -32.37 -30.56 -2.76
CA LEU A 143 -33.56 -31.00 -3.48
C LEU A 143 -34.05 -32.35 -2.99
N LYS A 144 -35.36 -32.45 -2.76
CA LYS A 144 -36.08 -33.70 -2.48
C LYS A 144 -36.02 -34.67 -3.68
N PRO A 145 -36.25 -35.97 -3.47
CA PRO A 145 -36.36 -36.93 -4.58
C PRO A 145 -37.45 -36.52 -5.59
N LYS A 146 -37.17 -36.71 -6.89
CA LYS A 146 -38.12 -36.46 -7.99
C LYS A 146 -38.68 -35.02 -8.03
N SER A 147 -37.89 -34.03 -7.59
CA SER A 147 -38.25 -32.61 -7.64
C SER A 147 -37.40 -31.82 -8.63
N ALA A 148 -37.87 -30.62 -8.98
CA ALA A 148 -37.13 -29.65 -9.77
C ALA A 148 -37.45 -28.24 -9.27
N VAL A 149 -36.49 -27.33 -9.39
CA VAL A 149 -36.62 -25.92 -9.00
C VAL A 149 -35.97 -25.05 -10.05
N HIS A 150 -36.65 -23.96 -10.40
CA HIS A 150 -36.15 -22.89 -11.25
C HIS A 150 -35.96 -21.64 -10.39
N VAL A 151 -34.75 -21.06 -10.46
CA VAL A 151 -34.38 -19.85 -9.72
C VAL A 151 -33.75 -18.83 -10.66
N GLU A 152 -34.22 -17.60 -10.55
CA GLU A 152 -33.59 -16.42 -11.17
C GLU A 152 -32.91 -15.60 -10.08
N PHE A 153 -31.63 -15.28 -10.26
CA PHE A 153 -30.88 -14.40 -9.38
C PHE A 153 -30.61 -13.08 -10.08
N ARG A 154 -30.95 -11.98 -9.43
CA ARG A 154 -30.58 -10.65 -9.87
C ARG A 154 -29.23 -10.27 -9.29
N PHE A 155 -28.24 -10.11 -10.16
CA PHE A 155 -26.91 -9.66 -9.82
C PHE A 155 -26.73 -8.19 -10.21
N GLU A 156 -26.09 -7.42 -9.34
CA GLU A 156 -25.69 -6.05 -9.60
C GLU A 156 -24.26 -5.81 -9.13
N SER A 157 -23.60 -4.82 -9.74
CA SER A 157 -22.37 -4.24 -9.20
C SER A 157 -22.66 -2.91 -8.52
N GLY A 158 -21.98 -2.66 -7.41
CA GLY A 158 -22.22 -1.47 -6.60
C GLY A 158 -21.07 -1.19 -5.64
N ARG A 159 -21.35 -0.33 -4.66
CA ARG A 159 -20.39 0.04 -3.60
C ARG A 159 -21.10 0.05 -2.26
N GLY A 160 -20.38 -0.35 -1.22
CA GLY A 160 -20.86 -0.31 0.16
C GLY A 160 -22.07 -1.22 0.40
N TYR A 161 -22.90 -0.84 1.36
CA TYR A 161 -24.07 -1.59 1.77
C TYR A 161 -25.36 -0.92 1.27
N VAL A 162 -26.25 -1.71 0.68
CA VAL A 162 -27.57 -1.25 0.25
C VAL A 162 -28.65 -2.18 0.82
N PRO A 163 -29.59 -1.67 1.64
CA PRO A 163 -30.65 -2.48 2.21
C PRO A 163 -31.70 -2.88 1.16
N ALA A 164 -32.31 -4.07 1.34
CA ALA A 164 -33.34 -4.64 0.48
C ALA A 164 -34.49 -3.67 0.11
N ASN A 165 -34.90 -2.81 1.05
CA ASN A 165 -35.98 -1.84 0.85
C ASN A 165 -35.68 -0.82 -0.25
N LEU A 166 -34.41 -0.44 -0.46
CA LEU A 166 -34.05 0.48 -1.53
C LEU A 166 -34.19 -0.17 -2.90
N PHE A 167 -33.83 -1.45 -3.02
CA PHE A 167 -34.04 -2.21 -4.25
C PHE A 167 -35.52 -2.34 -4.61
N ARG A 168 -36.38 -2.64 -3.62
CA ARG A 168 -37.85 -2.67 -3.82
C ARG A 168 -38.41 -1.34 -4.34
N ARG A 169 -37.87 -0.21 -3.86
CA ARG A 169 -38.32 1.12 -4.31
C ARG A 169 -37.80 1.46 -5.71
N ARG A 170 -36.55 1.12 -6.01
CA ARG A 170 -35.88 1.47 -7.27
C ARG A 170 -36.40 0.64 -8.44
N ASN A 171 -36.56 -0.66 -8.24
CA ASN A 171 -36.93 -1.59 -9.30
C ASN A 171 -38.45 -1.85 -9.36
N GLY A 172 -39.21 -1.35 -8.40
CA GLY A 172 -40.62 -1.67 -8.21
C GLY A 172 -40.83 -3.04 -7.55
N GLN A 173 -42.07 -3.35 -7.19
CA GLN A 173 -42.46 -4.69 -6.77
C GLN A 173 -42.67 -5.56 -8.01
N GLU A 174 -41.59 -6.15 -8.50
CA GLU A 174 -41.69 -7.23 -9.48
C GLU A 174 -42.32 -8.45 -8.81
N GLU A 175 -43.33 -9.03 -9.48
CA GLU A 175 -44.08 -10.14 -8.93
C GLU A 175 -43.18 -11.38 -8.74
N GLY A 176 -43.13 -11.87 -7.50
CA GLY A 176 -42.32 -13.03 -7.08
C GLY A 176 -40.83 -12.76 -6.86
N MET A 177 -40.34 -11.51 -7.01
CA MET A 177 -38.94 -11.16 -6.75
C MET A 177 -38.73 -10.78 -5.28
N ILE A 178 -38.02 -11.62 -4.54
CA ILE A 178 -37.61 -11.36 -3.15
C ILE A 178 -36.33 -10.53 -3.19
N CYS A 179 -36.39 -9.27 -2.74
CA CYS A 179 -35.23 -8.39 -2.70
C CYS A 179 -34.35 -8.69 -1.48
N LEU A 180 -33.04 -8.72 -1.68
CA LEU A 180 -32.03 -8.95 -0.66
C LEU A 180 -31.24 -7.66 -0.41
N ASP A 181 -30.76 -7.49 0.82
CA ASP A 181 -29.74 -6.50 1.09
C ASP A 181 -28.40 -6.97 0.51
N ALA A 182 -27.63 -6.02 0.00
CA ALA A 182 -26.41 -6.30 -0.74
C ALA A 182 -25.22 -5.61 -0.08
N MET A 183 -24.14 -6.38 0.09
CA MET A 183 -22.84 -5.88 0.49
C MET A 183 -21.91 -6.00 -0.72
N PHE A 184 -21.62 -4.86 -1.34
CA PHE A 184 -20.75 -4.78 -2.52
C PHE A 184 -19.28 -4.54 -2.18
N SER A 185 -18.88 -4.75 -0.92
CA SER A 185 -17.49 -4.54 -0.50
C SER A 185 -16.70 -5.85 -0.67
N PRO A 186 -15.60 -5.85 -1.45
CA PRO A 186 -14.69 -7.00 -1.51
C PRO A 186 -13.86 -7.14 -0.22
N VAL A 187 -13.77 -6.08 0.58
CA VAL A 187 -13.08 -6.06 1.87
C VAL A 187 -14.07 -6.40 2.97
N THR A 188 -13.77 -7.46 3.74
CA THR A 188 -14.59 -7.95 4.84
C THR A 188 -14.18 -7.34 6.17
N GLU A 189 -12.89 -7.11 6.37
CA GLU A 189 -12.34 -6.58 7.61
C GLU A 189 -11.11 -5.72 7.37
N VAL A 190 -10.97 -4.65 8.16
CA VAL A 190 -9.79 -3.79 8.17
C VAL A 190 -9.46 -3.41 9.61
N SER A 191 -8.24 -3.69 10.01
CA SER A 191 -7.63 -3.22 11.25
C SER A 191 -6.46 -2.30 10.93
N PHE A 192 -6.23 -1.29 11.76
CA PHE A 192 -5.02 -0.49 11.68
C PHE A 192 -4.55 -0.12 13.08
N PHE A 193 -3.25 0.05 13.22
CA PHE A 193 -2.64 0.59 14.42
C PHE A 193 -1.51 1.54 14.03
N VAL A 194 -1.24 2.49 14.92
CA VAL A 194 -0.21 3.51 14.73
C VAL A 194 0.76 3.40 15.88
N GLU A 195 2.04 3.28 15.56
CA GLU A 195 3.14 3.22 16.52
C GLU A 195 4.14 4.34 16.26
N PRO A 196 4.80 4.91 17.30
CA PRO A 196 5.87 5.87 17.07
C PRO A 196 7.06 5.23 16.36
N THR A 197 7.67 5.93 15.41
CA THR A 197 8.87 5.51 14.67
C THR A 197 9.96 6.57 14.74
N ARG A 198 11.20 6.11 14.63
CA ARG A 198 12.39 6.96 14.72
C ARG A 198 13.03 7.10 13.35
N ILE A 199 13.28 8.34 12.94
CA ILE A 199 14.08 8.65 11.76
C ILE A 199 15.22 9.59 12.14
N GLY A 200 16.45 9.10 11.97
CA GLY A 200 17.67 9.79 12.37
C GLY A 200 17.66 10.15 13.85
N ARG A 201 17.59 11.45 14.14
CA ARG A 201 17.59 12.00 15.51
C ARG A 201 16.17 12.27 16.06
N ARG A 202 15.12 12.21 15.25
CA ARG A 202 13.72 12.46 15.65
C ARG A 202 12.96 11.15 15.90
N ILE A 203 12.12 11.13 16.94
CA ILE A 203 11.38 9.94 17.41
C ILE A 203 9.86 10.13 17.41
N ASP A 204 9.38 11.26 16.89
CA ASP A 204 8.00 11.71 16.98
C ASP A 204 7.18 11.46 15.69
N PHE A 205 7.72 10.68 14.76
CA PHE A 205 7.00 10.24 13.57
C PHE A 205 6.06 9.08 13.89
N ASP A 206 5.03 8.93 13.07
CA ASP A 206 4.08 7.83 13.12
C ASP A 206 4.45 6.77 12.07
N LYS A 207 4.34 5.50 12.44
CA LYS A 207 4.28 4.36 11.53
C LYS A 207 2.87 3.81 11.56
N LEU A 208 2.23 3.77 10.39
CA LEU A 208 0.90 3.19 10.22
C LEU A 208 1.05 1.75 9.76
N THR A 209 0.42 0.82 10.46
CA THR A 209 0.25 -0.57 10.01
C THR A 209 -1.21 -0.84 9.74
N LEU A 210 -1.50 -1.40 8.56
CA LEU A 210 -2.82 -1.75 8.06
C LEU A 210 -2.89 -3.27 7.84
N GLU A 211 -3.91 -3.90 8.38
CA GLU A 211 -4.24 -5.31 8.14
C GLU A 211 -5.60 -5.39 7.44
N VAL A 212 -5.63 -6.04 6.28
CA VAL A 212 -6.79 -6.03 5.38
C VAL A 212 -7.16 -7.46 5.01
N TRP A 213 -8.44 -7.81 5.23
CA TRP A 213 -9.02 -9.08 4.81
C TRP A 213 -10.01 -8.87 3.67
N THR A 214 -9.92 -9.71 2.64
CA THR A 214 -10.82 -9.69 1.49
C THR A 214 -11.50 -11.03 1.29
N ASP A 215 -12.62 -11.02 0.58
CA ASP A 215 -13.36 -12.22 0.23
C ASP A 215 -12.71 -13.01 -0.93
N GLY A 216 -11.62 -12.51 -1.50
CA GLY A 216 -10.87 -13.08 -2.63
C GLY A 216 -11.30 -12.56 -4.01
N SER A 217 -12.33 -11.71 -4.10
CA SER A 217 -12.71 -11.01 -5.35
C SER A 217 -11.66 -9.99 -5.79
N MET A 218 -11.02 -9.35 -4.81
CA MET A 218 -9.93 -8.39 -4.98
C MET A 218 -8.78 -8.75 -4.04
N SER A 219 -7.54 -8.57 -4.51
CA SER A 219 -6.39 -8.78 -3.63
C SER A 219 -6.29 -7.65 -2.59
N PRO A 220 -5.78 -7.91 -1.37
CA PRO A 220 -5.60 -6.87 -0.36
C PRO A 220 -4.75 -5.68 -0.86
N ALA A 221 -3.69 -5.95 -1.63
CA ALA A 221 -2.82 -4.90 -2.16
C ALA A 221 -3.54 -4.00 -3.17
N GLU A 222 -4.32 -4.61 -4.07
CA GLU A 222 -5.17 -3.89 -5.01
C GLU A 222 -6.23 -3.06 -4.29
N ALA A 223 -6.88 -3.62 -3.26
CA ALA A 223 -7.89 -2.92 -2.47
C ALA A 223 -7.33 -1.67 -1.79
N VAL A 224 -6.12 -1.75 -1.20
CA VAL A 224 -5.45 -0.59 -0.61
C VAL A 224 -5.06 0.44 -1.68
N GLY A 225 -4.50 0.01 -2.81
CA GLY A 225 -4.12 0.90 -3.91
C GLY A 225 -5.32 1.65 -4.50
N GLN A 226 -6.43 0.96 -4.77
CA GLN A 226 -7.67 1.57 -5.24
C GLN A 226 -8.26 2.54 -4.20
N SER A 227 -8.23 2.17 -2.92
CA SER A 227 -8.73 3.03 -1.85
C SER A 227 -7.91 4.31 -1.69
N ALA A 228 -6.59 4.22 -1.77
CA ALA A 228 -5.71 5.39 -1.75
C ALA A 228 -5.98 6.31 -2.95
N LYS A 229 -6.18 5.75 -4.14
CA LYS A 229 -6.55 6.51 -5.35
C LYS A 229 -7.89 7.23 -5.19
N ILE A 230 -8.92 6.57 -4.68
CA ILE A 230 -10.24 7.18 -4.42
C ILE A 230 -10.10 8.35 -3.43
N LEU A 231 -9.34 8.15 -2.34
CA LEU A 231 -9.11 9.20 -1.34
C LEU A 231 -8.39 10.41 -1.94
N ALA A 232 -7.34 10.19 -2.72
CA ALA A 232 -6.60 11.25 -3.41
C ALA A 232 -7.50 12.04 -4.37
N GLN A 233 -8.35 11.36 -5.15
CA GLN A 233 -9.30 12.01 -6.07
C GLN A 233 -10.32 12.89 -5.34
N HIS A 234 -10.78 12.49 -4.16
CA HIS A 234 -11.68 13.32 -3.35
C HIS A 234 -11.01 14.58 -2.80
N LEU A 235 -9.70 14.51 -2.52
CA LEU A 235 -8.92 15.66 -2.04
C LEU A 235 -8.47 16.58 -3.18
N ALA A 236 -8.27 16.05 -4.39
CA ALA A 236 -7.78 16.81 -5.54
C ALA A 236 -8.61 18.06 -5.85
N GLY A 237 -9.95 17.96 -5.78
CA GLY A 237 -10.84 19.09 -6.02
C GLY A 237 -10.81 20.18 -4.93
N MET A 238 -10.20 19.91 -3.77
CA MET A 238 -10.02 20.90 -2.70
C MET A 238 -8.72 21.70 -2.85
N ILE A 239 -7.80 21.22 -3.69
CA ILE A 239 -6.55 21.93 -4.01
C ILE A 239 -6.92 23.11 -4.91
N THR A 240 -6.98 24.31 -4.31
CA THR A 240 -7.50 25.52 -4.98
C THR A 240 -6.39 26.38 -5.60
N PHE A 241 -5.13 25.98 -5.44
CA PHE A 241 -3.96 26.66 -5.99
C PHE A 241 -3.31 25.79 -7.07
N GLU A 242 -2.86 26.42 -8.14
CA GLU A 242 -2.03 25.75 -9.16
C GLU A 242 -0.70 25.37 -8.50
N GLU A 243 -0.48 24.08 -8.28
CA GLU A 243 0.87 23.58 -8.00
C GLU A 243 1.65 23.66 -9.31
N GLU A 244 2.58 24.61 -9.41
CA GLU A 244 3.72 24.43 -10.32
C GLU A 244 4.35 23.09 -9.96
N PRO A 245 4.65 22.20 -10.93
CA PRO A 245 5.25 20.91 -10.64
C PRO A 245 6.51 21.18 -9.81
N GLU A 246 6.50 20.69 -8.57
CA GLU A 246 7.71 20.73 -7.75
C GLU A 246 8.78 19.99 -8.55
N GLU A 247 9.84 20.71 -8.94
CA GLU A 247 11.11 20.05 -9.20
C GLU A 247 11.37 19.20 -7.96
N GLU A 248 11.50 17.89 -8.14
CA GLU A 248 11.99 17.00 -7.09
C GLU A 248 13.32 17.57 -6.63
N ILE A 249 13.29 18.37 -5.56
CA ILE A 249 14.47 18.65 -4.77
C ILE A 249 14.73 17.29 -4.15
N ALA A 250 15.58 16.50 -4.81
CA ALA A 250 16.12 15.28 -4.24
C ALA A 250 16.46 15.62 -2.81
N GLU A 251 15.82 14.91 -1.86
CA GLU A 251 16.24 14.94 -0.47
C GLU A 251 17.75 14.70 -0.53
N VAL A 252 18.54 15.75 -0.25
CA VAL A 252 19.93 15.56 0.09
C VAL A 252 19.83 14.80 1.40
N GLU A 253 19.85 13.47 1.29
CA GLU A 253 20.29 12.63 2.38
C GLU A 253 21.60 13.28 2.83
N GLU A 254 21.57 14.00 3.96
CA GLU A 254 22.74 14.10 4.82
C GLU A 254 23.01 12.69 5.36
N GLU A 255 23.30 11.76 4.46
CA GLU A 255 24.38 10.83 4.71
C GLU A 255 25.58 11.73 4.94
N ASP A 256 26.25 11.53 6.07
CA ASP A 256 27.68 11.75 6.14
C ASP A 256 28.30 10.88 5.04
N SER A 257 28.20 11.32 3.78
CA SER A 257 28.96 10.78 2.68
C SER A 257 30.38 11.16 3.01
N ILE A 258 31.07 10.23 3.69
CA ILE A 258 32.50 10.28 3.86
C ILE A 258 33.03 10.40 2.43
N ASN A 259 33.41 11.62 2.05
CA ASN A 259 33.84 11.94 0.72
C ASN A 259 34.91 10.91 0.31
N GLU A 260 34.66 10.14 -0.74
CA GLU A 260 35.49 9.01 -1.15
C GLU A 260 36.96 9.44 -1.40
N HIS A 261 37.17 10.73 -1.65
CA HIS A 261 38.48 11.35 -1.77
C HIS A 261 39.32 11.33 -0.47
N LEU A 262 38.71 11.16 0.71
CA LEU A 262 39.43 11.15 2.00
C LEU A 262 40.42 10.00 2.13
N PHE A 263 40.18 8.87 1.45
CA PHE A 263 41.06 7.69 1.49
C PHE A 263 42.13 7.69 0.39
N ARG A 264 42.09 8.64 -0.54
CA ARG A 264 43.07 8.74 -1.62
C ARG A 264 44.41 9.27 -1.13
N SER A 265 45.49 8.88 -1.82
CA SER A 265 46.83 9.34 -1.47
C SER A 265 47.03 10.79 -1.88
N VAL A 266 47.76 11.54 -1.07
CA VAL A 266 48.19 12.91 -1.39
C VAL A 266 49.05 12.97 -2.66
N ASP A 267 49.69 11.85 -3.05
CA ASP A 267 50.45 11.74 -4.30
C ASP A 267 49.59 11.80 -5.57
N GLU A 268 48.28 11.55 -5.45
CA GLU A 268 47.32 11.68 -6.55
C GLU A 268 46.88 13.12 -6.79
N LEU A 269 47.18 14.04 -5.86
CA LEU A 269 46.96 15.46 -6.07
C LEU A 269 48.02 15.99 -7.04
N GLU A 270 47.60 16.67 -8.11
CA GLU A 270 48.48 17.31 -9.10
C GLU A 270 49.17 18.57 -8.53
N LEU A 271 49.90 18.40 -7.42
CA LEU A 271 50.60 19.44 -6.70
C LEU A 271 51.98 19.71 -7.31
N SER A 272 52.46 20.94 -7.13
CA SER A 272 53.86 21.25 -7.43
C SER A 272 54.82 20.36 -6.62
N VAL A 273 55.98 20.08 -7.21
CA VAL A 273 57.07 19.27 -6.60
C VAL A 273 57.43 19.74 -5.19
N ARG A 274 57.30 21.04 -4.91
CA ARG A 274 57.54 21.61 -3.57
C ARG A 274 56.44 21.23 -2.58
N SER A 275 55.18 21.35 -2.97
CA SER A 275 54.04 21.04 -2.11
C SER A 275 53.98 19.55 -1.77
N ASN A 276 54.22 18.66 -2.75
CA ASN A 276 54.30 17.22 -2.50
C ASN A 276 55.47 16.84 -1.55
N ASN A 277 56.67 17.37 -1.79
CA ASN A 277 57.81 17.12 -0.90
C ASN A 277 57.59 17.65 0.53
N CYS A 278 56.86 18.74 0.72
CA CYS A 278 56.54 19.23 2.06
C CYS A 278 55.53 18.33 2.78
N LEU A 279 54.53 17.79 2.08
CA LEU A 279 53.56 16.87 2.64
C LEU A 279 54.21 15.54 3.05
N LYS A 280 55.15 15.02 2.25
CA LYS A 280 55.98 13.86 2.59
C LYS A 280 56.85 14.10 3.82
N ASN A 281 57.46 15.27 3.94
CA ASN A 281 58.25 15.63 5.13
C ASN A 281 57.40 15.81 6.39
N ALA A 282 56.12 16.12 6.25
CA ALA A 282 55.15 16.24 7.34
C ALA A 282 54.48 14.89 7.70
N ASP A 283 54.88 13.79 7.05
CA ASP A 283 54.32 12.43 7.22
C ASP A 283 52.80 12.35 6.94
N ILE A 284 52.30 13.24 6.06
CA ILE A 284 50.89 13.28 5.63
C ILE A 284 50.78 12.47 4.33
N ARG A 285 50.04 11.35 4.37
CA ARG A 285 49.99 10.39 3.26
C ARG A 285 48.62 10.33 2.59
N THR A 286 47.55 10.63 3.32
CA THR A 286 46.17 10.61 2.82
C THR A 286 45.55 11.99 2.84
N ILE A 287 44.57 12.22 1.96
CA ILE A 287 43.82 13.48 1.93
C ILE A 287 43.03 13.68 3.23
N GLY A 288 42.55 12.59 3.85
CA GLY A 288 41.90 12.63 5.16
C GLY A 288 42.77 13.14 6.31
N GLU A 289 44.07 12.85 6.30
CA GLU A 289 45.03 13.44 7.25
C GLU A 289 45.30 14.93 6.96
N LEU A 290 45.31 15.30 5.68
CA LEU A 290 45.57 16.68 5.24
C LEU A 290 44.45 17.64 5.67
N VAL A 291 43.18 17.26 5.47
CA VAL A 291 42.03 18.11 5.82
C VAL A 291 41.88 18.34 7.32
N GLN A 292 42.46 17.48 8.16
CA GLN A 292 42.44 17.64 9.62
C GLN A 292 43.47 18.66 10.13
N LYS A 293 44.47 19.03 9.32
CA LYS A 293 45.47 20.04 9.70
C LYS A 293 44.93 21.44 9.47
N THR A 294 45.20 22.32 10.43
CA THR A 294 44.84 23.73 10.32
C THR A 294 45.84 24.50 9.45
N ASP A 295 45.41 25.63 8.90
CA ASP A 295 46.29 26.54 8.14
C ASP A 295 47.56 26.92 8.90
N ALA A 296 47.43 27.12 10.21
CA ALA A 296 48.51 27.50 11.09
C ALA A 296 49.52 26.36 11.30
N GLU A 297 49.06 25.11 11.33
CA GLU A 297 49.92 23.92 11.42
C GLU A 297 50.68 23.69 10.11
N MET A 298 50.00 23.84 8.98
CA MET A 298 50.62 23.70 7.66
C MET A 298 51.75 24.71 7.48
N LEU A 299 51.57 25.96 7.90
CA LEU A 299 52.61 26.99 7.84
C LEU A 299 53.81 26.77 8.79
N LYS A 300 53.66 25.93 9.82
CA LYS A 300 54.77 25.56 10.73
C LYS A 300 55.65 24.47 10.14
N THR A 301 55.20 23.75 9.12
CA THR A 301 55.98 22.68 8.49
C THR A 301 57.20 23.25 7.75
N ARG A 302 58.33 22.55 7.86
CA ARG A 302 59.62 23.02 7.34
C ARG A 302 59.54 23.18 5.81
N ASN A 303 59.94 24.36 5.32
CA ASN A 303 59.93 24.75 3.90
C ASN A 303 58.53 24.90 3.26
N PHE A 304 57.46 24.98 4.07
CA PHE A 304 56.10 25.21 3.59
C PHE A 304 55.77 26.70 3.52
N GLY A 305 55.34 27.19 2.35
CA GLY A 305 55.12 28.61 2.10
C GLY A 305 53.68 28.95 1.75
N LYS A 306 53.33 30.24 1.79
CA LYS A 306 51.99 30.76 1.43
C LYS A 306 51.53 30.34 0.02
N LYS A 307 52.46 30.18 -0.93
CA LYS A 307 52.16 29.74 -2.29
C LYS A 307 51.69 28.27 -2.33
N SER A 308 52.33 27.38 -1.56
CA SER A 308 51.93 25.97 -1.42
C SER A 308 50.62 25.81 -0.65
N LEU A 309 50.38 26.65 0.37
CA LEU A 309 49.11 26.66 1.10
C LEU A 309 47.92 26.99 0.16
N ASN A 310 48.07 28.02 -0.68
CA ASN A 310 47.01 28.43 -1.60
C ASN A 310 46.77 27.39 -2.70
N GLU A 311 47.82 26.70 -3.16
CA GLU A 311 47.73 25.61 -4.13
C GLU A 311 46.92 24.44 -3.57
N ILE A 312 47.21 24.01 -2.33
CA ILE A 312 46.44 22.95 -1.65
C ILE A 312 44.99 23.36 -1.43
N LYS A 313 44.74 24.59 -0.96
CA LYS A 313 43.37 25.08 -0.75
C LYS A 313 42.54 25.11 -2.02
N ALA A 314 43.13 25.50 -3.14
CA ALA A 314 42.42 25.53 -4.43
C ALA A 314 41.96 24.13 -4.84
N ILE A 315 42.84 23.13 -4.74
CA ILE A 315 42.55 21.73 -5.10
C ILE A 315 41.57 21.09 -4.13
N LEU A 316 41.72 21.34 -2.82
CA LEU A 316 40.76 20.86 -1.83
C LEU A 316 39.36 21.45 -2.06
N THR A 317 39.29 22.74 -2.44
CA THR A 317 38.00 23.40 -2.74
C THR A 317 37.33 22.79 -3.98
N GLU A 318 38.10 22.41 -5.00
CA GLU A 318 37.59 21.70 -6.19
C GLU A 318 37.02 20.31 -5.82
N MET A 319 37.57 19.67 -4.79
CA MET A 319 37.09 18.39 -4.26
C MET A 319 36.02 18.53 -3.16
N GLY A 320 35.54 19.76 -2.88
CA GLY A 320 34.55 20.04 -1.85
C GLY A 320 35.07 19.92 -0.41
N LEU A 321 36.38 19.94 -0.20
CA LEU A 321 37.06 19.76 1.09
C LEU A 321 37.70 21.08 1.57
N SER A 322 37.96 21.20 2.87
CA SER A 322 38.68 22.34 3.46
C SER A 322 39.64 21.92 4.55
N LEU A 323 40.64 22.77 4.85
CA LEU A 323 41.60 22.55 5.93
C LEU A 323 40.95 22.87 7.29
N GLY A 324 41.22 22.05 8.31
CA GLY A 324 40.66 22.17 9.66
C GLY A 324 39.34 21.43 9.88
N MET A 325 38.97 20.50 9.00
CA MET A 325 37.81 19.61 9.18
C MET A 325 38.08 18.61 10.31
N LYS A 326 37.13 18.44 11.24
CA LYS A 326 37.22 17.40 12.28
C LYS A 326 36.47 16.16 11.82
N LEU A 327 37.20 15.09 11.53
CA LEU A 327 36.62 13.80 11.15
C LEU A 327 36.57 12.91 12.40
N GLU A 328 35.39 12.72 13.00
CA GLU A 328 35.25 12.02 14.30
C GLU A 328 35.54 10.51 14.23
N ASN A 329 35.56 9.89 13.03
CA ASN A 329 35.74 8.44 12.83
C ASN A 329 36.81 8.06 11.77
N PHE A 330 37.80 8.90 11.50
CA PHE A 330 38.90 8.56 10.57
C PHE A 330 40.00 7.76 11.30
N PRO A 331 40.60 6.70 10.72
CA PRO A 331 41.60 5.89 11.42
C PRO A 331 42.78 6.76 11.89
N ARG A 332 42.94 6.87 13.21
CA ARG A 332 44.05 7.60 13.83
C ARG A 332 45.37 6.93 13.47
N THR A 333 46.39 7.74 13.18
CA THR A 333 47.74 7.20 12.95
C THR A 333 48.35 6.70 14.26
N PRO A 334 49.28 5.73 14.24
CA PRO A 334 49.86 5.14 15.45
C PRO A 334 50.51 6.13 16.43
N LYS A 335 50.87 7.34 15.98
CA LYS A 335 51.51 8.38 16.81
C LYS A 335 50.55 9.05 17.82
N GLU A 336 49.24 8.98 17.60
CA GLU A 336 48.24 9.57 18.51
C GLU A 336 47.76 8.58 19.59
N GLN A 337 48.26 7.35 19.60
CA GLN A 337 47.97 6.35 20.64
C GLN A 337 49.02 6.37 21.77
N GLU A 338 50.17 7.03 21.59
CA GLU A 338 51.26 7.08 22.58
C GLU A 338 51.22 8.33 23.48
N GLU A 339 50.32 9.30 23.26
CA GLU A 339 50.20 10.52 24.08
C GLU A 339 49.07 10.46 25.13
N GLU A 340 48.36 9.33 25.26
CA GLU A 340 47.30 9.14 26.28
C GLU A 340 47.56 8.02 27.31
N ASP A 341 48.77 7.43 27.36
CA ASP A 341 49.18 6.48 28.42
C ASP A 341 50.17 7.09 29.44
#